data_AF-A0A225WB06-F1
#
_entry.id   AF-A0A225WB06-F1
#
_cell.length_a   1.000
_cell.length_b   1.000
_cell.length_c   1.000
_cell.angle_alpha   90.00
_cell.angle_beta   90.00
_cell.angle_gamma   90.00
#
_symmetry.space_group_name_H-M   'P 1'
#
loop_
_entity.id
_entity.type
_entity.pdbx_description
1 polymer ?
#
loop_
_entity_poly.entity_id
_entity_poly.type
_entity_poly.pdbx_seq_one_letter_code
_entity_poly.pdbx_strand_id
1 'polypeptide(L)'
;MAKYGIDLPASNFHISRESGDDRENLLNSPMQHALSELARRTGASLPAFVEMVRGQTLDDYRPNNNLVSSVLKKLYKGYKRLNELLTIAQEGVRVCLRKEPPRQQLRSPNHGSAKERLDVLRKNIQKEQDIWRCIVLDSDFLEQWPDILLTHKGGEDASVSGRTIHDLSYPEGDFINDYTDPTGIIKPNERNPNTKREHPEVEVEIMAGDVASAFRNISIHSNSAYLFAGRIEKKIAIIIELSAPFGWTCSPGFYEIVGGAVSHVHDCHYNDANPTELFNYHWVDDHINVASNVGRTLKDMD
;
A
#
# COMPACT_ATOMS: atom_id res chain seq x y z
N MET A 1 -0.25 19.56 13.93
CA MET A 1 -1.24 19.13 14.94
C MET A 1 -1.23 20.02 16.17
N ALA A 2 -0.08 20.26 16.80
CA ALA A 2 0.05 21.18 17.93
C ALA A 2 -0.53 22.59 17.68
N LYS A 3 -0.37 23.14 16.47
CA LYS A 3 -0.97 24.45 16.08
C LYS A 3 -2.51 24.50 16.16
N TYR A 4 -3.16 23.35 16.20
CA TYR A 4 -4.62 23.22 16.35
C TYR A 4 -5.03 22.76 17.77
N GLY A 5 -4.09 22.76 18.71
CA GLY A 5 -4.31 22.30 20.08
C GLY A 5 -4.68 20.81 20.16
N ILE A 6 -4.11 19.99 19.27
CA ILE A 6 -4.28 18.54 19.25
C ILE A 6 -2.96 17.89 19.64
N ASP A 7 -3.00 17.19 20.77
CA ASP A 7 -1.93 16.33 21.23
C ASP A 7 -2.20 14.92 20.73
N LEU A 8 -1.22 14.36 20.01
CA LEU A 8 -1.28 12.96 19.60
C LEU A 8 -1.06 12.05 20.81
N PRO A 9 -1.76 10.92 20.90
CA PRO A 9 -1.62 10.02 22.02
C PRO A 9 -0.22 9.42 22.10
N ALA A 10 0.26 9.20 23.33
CA ALA A 10 1.47 8.43 23.57
C ALA A 10 1.30 6.97 23.12
N SER A 11 2.40 6.30 22.78
CA SER A 11 2.43 4.94 22.21
C SER A 11 1.88 3.82 23.11
N ASN A 12 1.58 4.09 24.39
CA ASN A 12 1.29 3.07 25.40
C ASN A 12 -0.21 2.98 25.75
N PHE A 13 -1.08 2.83 24.75
CA PHE A 13 -2.52 2.63 24.97
C PHE A 13 -2.89 1.13 24.91
N HIS A 14 -4.02 0.77 25.52
CA HIS A 14 -4.48 -0.63 25.52
C HIS A 14 -4.90 -1.07 24.12
N ILE A 15 -4.11 -1.98 23.54
CA ILE A 15 -4.37 -2.55 22.21
C ILE A 15 -5.46 -3.64 22.23
N SER A 16 -5.80 -4.13 23.41
CA SER A 16 -6.83 -5.16 23.63
C SER A 16 -7.47 -5.01 25.01
N ARG A 17 -8.70 -5.51 25.16
CA ARG A 17 -9.39 -5.67 26.44
C ARG A 17 -9.53 -7.14 26.77
N GLU A 18 -9.22 -7.52 28.00
CA GLU A 18 -9.48 -8.87 28.52
C GLU A 18 -10.87 -8.92 29.15
N SER A 19 -11.60 -9.99 28.90
CA SER A 19 -12.94 -10.24 29.46
C SER A 19 -13.09 -11.73 29.76
N GLY A 20 -12.57 -12.17 30.91
CA GLY A 20 -12.46 -13.60 31.23
C GLY A 20 -11.32 -14.24 30.44
N ASP A 21 -11.55 -15.41 29.83
CA ASP A 21 -10.59 -16.08 28.94
C ASP A 21 -10.52 -15.46 27.53
N ASP A 22 -11.43 -14.54 27.20
CA ASP A 22 -11.50 -13.90 25.89
C ASP A 22 -10.72 -12.57 25.85
N ARG A 23 -9.90 -12.40 24.82
CA ARG A 23 -9.16 -11.17 24.50
C ARG A 23 -9.75 -10.50 23.26
N GLU A 24 -10.26 -9.28 23.42
CA GLU A 24 -10.82 -8.47 22.33
C GLU A 24 -9.80 -7.41 21.86
N ASN A 25 -9.41 -7.44 20.60
CA ASN A 25 -8.57 -6.43 19.95
C ASN A 25 -9.36 -5.13 19.73
N LEU A 26 -8.69 -4.01 19.98
CA LEU A 26 -9.24 -2.67 19.85
C LEU A 26 -8.60 -1.93 18.67
N LEU A 27 -9.23 -0.84 18.23
CA LEU A 27 -8.56 0.15 17.36
C LEU A 27 -7.74 1.07 18.27
N ASN A 28 -6.79 1.80 17.70
CA ASN A 28 -6.16 2.90 18.41
C ASN A 28 -7.17 4.06 18.51
N SER A 29 -8.03 3.96 19.52
CA SER A 29 -9.14 4.87 19.77
C SER A 29 -8.67 6.28 20.15
N PRO A 30 -7.59 6.45 20.94
CA PRO A 30 -7.00 7.77 21.17
C PRO A 30 -6.55 8.45 19.88
N MET A 31 -5.91 7.71 18.96
CA MET A 31 -5.46 8.26 17.67
C MET A 31 -6.65 8.61 16.78
N GLN A 32 -7.65 7.72 16.72
CA GLN A 32 -8.90 7.97 16.03
C GLN A 32 -9.54 9.27 16.54
N HIS A 33 -9.69 9.41 17.86
CA HIS A 33 -10.30 10.60 18.45
C HIS A 33 -9.51 11.88 18.14
N ALA A 34 -8.18 11.85 18.26
CA ALA A 34 -7.33 13.00 17.99
C ALA A 34 -7.40 13.44 16.52
N LEU A 35 -7.38 12.49 15.58
CA LEU A 35 -7.48 12.77 14.14
C LEU A 35 -8.88 13.22 13.74
N SER A 36 -9.92 12.63 14.33
CA SER A 36 -11.30 13.11 14.20
C SER A 36 -11.41 14.55 14.68
N GLU A 37 -10.95 14.86 15.89
CA GLU A 37 -11.01 16.22 16.41
C GLU A 37 -10.21 17.22 15.55
N LEU A 38 -9.04 16.82 15.05
CA LEU A 38 -8.27 17.62 14.10
C LEU A 38 -9.07 17.91 12.83
N ALA A 39 -9.73 16.91 12.24
CA ALA A 39 -10.55 17.09 11.05
C ALA A 39 -11.75 18.02 11.31
N ARG A 40 -12.41 17.90 12.48
CA ARG A 40 -13.51 18.81 12.86
C ARG A 40 -13.02 20.26 13.01
N ARG A 41 -11.94 20.47 13.76
CA ARG A 41 -11.40 21.83 14.04
C ARG A 41 -10.89 22.54 12.80
N THR A 42 -10.30 21.78 11.88
CA THR A 42 -9.72 22.35 10.65
C THR A 42 -10.76 22.62 9.58
N GLY A 43 -11.89 21.89 9.58
CA GLY A 43 -12.89 21.96 8.52
C GLY A 43 -12.32 21.62 7.14
N ALA A 44 -11.18 20.92 7.09
CA ALA A 44 -10.46 20.66 5.86
C ALA A 44 -11.26 19.74 4.92
N SER A 45 -11.04 19.91 3.61
CA SER A 45 -11.40 18.88 2.64
C SER A 45 -10.58 17.61 2.91
N LEU A 46 -11.08 16.44 2.50
CA LEU A 46 -10.34 15.19 2.70
C LEU A 46 -8.92 15.23 2.13
N PRO A 47 -8.65 15.75 0.90
CA PRO A 47 -7.29 15.84 0.40
C PRO A 47 -6.38 16.70 1.27
N ALA A 48 -6.83 17.89 1.68
CA ALA A 48 -6.07 18.78 2.55
C ALA A 48 -5.83 18.16 3.93
N PHE A 49 -6.78 17.38 4.44
CA PHE A 49 -6.62 16.65 5.69
C PHE A 49 -5.57 15.53 5.57
N VAL A 50 -5.60 14.74 4.50
CA VAL A 50 -4.59 13.70 4.23
C VAL A 50 -3.18 14.31 4.11
N GLU A 51 -3.05 15.41 3.39
CA GLU A 51 -1.80 16.18 3.27
C GLU A 51 -1.28 16.65 4.63
N MET A 52 -2.19 17.18 5.46
CA MET A 52 -1.86 17.65 6.80
C MET A 52 -1.38 16.51 7.71
N VAL A 53 -2.01 15.34 7.63
CA VAL A 53 -1.62 14.15 8.41
C VAL A 53 -0.25 13.65 7.99
N ARG A 54 0.06 13.67 6.68
CA ARG A 54 1.37 13.28 6.15
C ARG A 54 2.46 14.35 6.34
N GLY A 55 2.08 15.57 6.72
CA GLY A 55 3.01 16.69 6.81
C GLY A 55 3.47 17.21 5.44
N GLN A 56 2.66 17.01 4.39
CA GLN A 56 2.92 17.57 3.07
C GLN A 56 2.82 19.10 3.13
N THR A 57 3.76 19.77 2.47
CA THR A 57 3.87 21.23 2.38
C THR A 57 4.09 21.65 0.94
N LEU A 58 4.06 22.97 0.67
CA LEU A 58 4.39 23.49 -0.65
C LEU A 58 5.88 23.27 -1.01
N ASP A 59 6.77 23.27 0.00
CA ASP A 59 8.21 23.08 -0.20
C ASP A 59 8.58 21.59 -0.32
N ASP A 60 7.82 20.72 0.34
CA ASP A 60 7.96 19.27 0.27
C ASP A 60 6.58 18.61 0.25
N TYR A 61 6.08 18.34 -0.95
CA TYR A 61 4.75 17.76 -1.17
C TYR A 61 4.76 16.23 -1.16
N ARG A 62 5.90 15.59 -0.86
CA ARG A 62 6.04 14.14 -0.92
C ARG A 62 5.13 13.47 0.11
N PRO A 63 4.29 12.50 -0.30
CA PRO A 63 3.44 11.77 0.65
C PRO A 63 4.24 10.78 1.52
N ASN A 64 5.44 10.40 1.08
CA ASN A 64 6.36 9.55 1.82
C ASN A 64 7.77 10.18 1.82
N ASN A 65 8.15 10.78 2.94
CA ASN A 65 9.41 11.52 3.06
C ASN A 65 10.66 10.63 2.93
N ASN A 66 10.52 9.32 3.08
CA ASN A 66 11.61 8.37 2.88
C ASN A 66 11.98 8.21 1.39
N LEU A 67 11.06 8.53 0.47
CA LEU A 67 11.31 8.47 -0.97
C LEU A 67 11.94 9.80 -1.45
N VAL A 68 13.25 9.94 -1.23
CA VAL A 68 14.00 11.16 -1.58
C VAL A 68 14.34 11.17 -3.07
N SER A 69 13.71 12.06 -3.85
CA SER A 69 13.86 12.11 -5.31
C SER A 69 15.32 12.24 -5.79
N SER A 70 16.16 13.00 -5.08
CA SER A 70 17.58 13.15 -5.45
C SER A 70 18.39 11.87 -5.23
N VAL A 71 18.02 11.06 -4.23
CA VAL A 71 18.61 9.75 -3.97
C VAL A 71 18.13 8.75 -5.01
N LEU A 72 16.81 8.70 -5.27
CA LEU A 72 16.22 7.83 -6.29
C LEU A 72 16.83 8.09 -7.68
N LYS A 73 17.01 9.36 -8.07
CA LYS A 73 17.66 9.75 -9.34
C LYS A 73 19.09 9.20 -9.48
N LYS A 74 19.84 9.14 -8.38
CA LYS A 74 21.22 8.64 -8.38
C LYS A 74 21.27 7.12 -8.39
N LEU A 75 20.49 6.48 -7.50
CA LEU A 75 20.47 5.03 -7.34
C LEU A 75 19.94 4.32 -8.59
N TYR A 76 18.84 4.82 -9.15
CA TYR A 76 18.15 4.19 -10.27
C TYR A 76 18.50 4.85 -11.61
N LYS A 77 19.72 5.39 -11.74
CA LYS A 77 20.18 6.00 -12.99
C LYS A 77 20.15 4.96 -14.12
N GLY A 78 19.52 5.31 -15.24
CA GLY A 78 19.35 4.40 -16.39
C GLY A 78 18.13 3.49 -16.29
N TYR A 79 17.41 3.49 -15.17
CA TYR A 79 16.15 2.75 -15.06
C TYR A 79 15.12 3.33 -16.04
N LYS A 80 14.59 2.48 -16.92
CA LYS A 80 13.65 2.85 -18.00
C LYS A 80 12.42 3.63 -17.52
N ARG A 81 12.00 3.44 -16.26
CA ARG A 81 10.80 4.07 -15.67
C ARG A 81 11.14 5.02 -14.52
N LEU A 82 12.36 5.57 -14.53
CA LEU A 82 12.81 6.47 -13.47
C LEU A 82 11.89 7.68 -13.31
N ASN A 83 11.38 8.24 -14.40
CA ASN A 83 10.49 9.40 -14.32
C ASN A 83 9.17 9.06 -13.60
N GLU A 84 8.55 7.91 -13.91
CA GLU A 84 7.34 7.47 -13.22
C GLU A 84 7.58 7.19 -11.73
N LEU A 85 8.71 6.55 -11.40
CA LEU A 85 9.11 6.33 -10.00
C LEU A 85 9.26 7.65 -9.24
N LEU A 86 9.85 8.66 -9.87
CA LEU A 86 10.01 9.98 -9.28
C LEU A 86 8.68 10.70 -9.09
N THR A 87 7.76 10.60 -10.06
CA THR A 87 6.40 11.15 -9.92
C THR A 87 5.67 10.50 -8.75
N ILE A 88 5.74 9.17 -8.61
CA ILE A 88 5.14 8.44 -7.47
C ILE A 88 5.74 8.92 -6.14
N ALA A 89 7.06 9.10 -6.08
CA ALA A 89 7.72 9.59 -4.87
C ALA A 89 7.34 11.06 -4.54
N GLN A 90 7.13 11.89 -5.57
CA GLN A 90 6.85 13.32 -5.43
C GLN A 90 5.40 13.63 -5.06
N GLU A 91 4.46 12.93 -5.67
CA GLU A 91 3.04 13.29 -5.59
C GLU A 91 2.16 12.14 -5.07
N GLY A 92 2.69 10.91 -5.08
CA GLY A 92 1.91 9.70 -4.87
C GLY A 92 1.18 9.27 -6.15
N VAL A 93 0.54 8.11 -6.06
CA VAL A 93 -0.24 7.52 -7.15
C VAL A 93 -1.58 8.24 -7.28
N ARG A 94 -1.82 8.86 -8.43
CA ARG A 94 -3.13 9.38 -8.80
C ARG A 94 -3.95 8.29 -9.48
N VAL A 95 -5.21 8.17 -9.07
CA VAL A 95 -6.16 7.28 -9.75
C VAL A 95 -6.70 7.99 -10.98
N CYS A 96 -6.51 7.36 -12.14
CA CYS A 96 -7.16 7.79 -13.38
C CYS A 96 -8.52 7.11 -13.48
N LEU A 97 -9.58 7.90 -13.60
CA LEU A 97 -10.95 7.40 -13.73
C LEU A 97 -11.41 7.50 -15.19
N ARG A 98 -12.05 6.45 -15.70
CA ARG A 98 -12.76 6.47 -17.00
C ARG A 98 -14.07 7.22 -16.91
N LYS A 99 -14.68 7.17 -15.74
CA LYS A 99 -15.96 7.78 -15.40
C LYS A 99 -15.97 8.10 -13.92
N GLU A 100 -16.56 9.23 -13.54
CA GLU A 100 -16.76 9.55 -12.13
C GLU A 100 -17.70 8.53 -11.47
N PRO A 101 -17.27 7.89 -10.37
CA PRO A 101 -18.14 7.03 -9.60
C PRO A 101 -19.29 7.84 -9.00
N PRO A 102 -20.52 7.30 -8.96
CA PRO A 102 -21.64 7.98 -8.34
C PRO A 102 -21.42 8.11 -6.84
N ARG A 103 -21.95 9.19 -6.25
CA ARG A 103 -22.02 9.33 -4.79
C ARG A 103 -22.89 8.22 -4.21
N GLN A 104 -22.38 7.53 -3.19
CA GLN A 104 -23.11 6.46 -2.50
C GLN A 104 -24.25 7.03 -1.65
N GLN A 105 -25.47 7.00 -2.19
CA GLN A 105 -26.70 7.33 -1.45
C GLN A 105 -26.99 6.30 -0.35
N LEU A 106 -26.85 5.02 -0.70
CA LEU A 106 -26.94 3.89 0.22
C LEU A 106 -25.58 3.21 0.28
N ARG A 107 -25.07 3.02 1.49
CA ARG A 107 -23.77 2.38 1.73
C ARG A 107 -23.99 0.92 2.08
N SER A 108 -23.51 0.04 1.21
CA SER A 108 -23.59 -1.39 1.40
C SER A 108 -22.86 -1.84 2.67
N PRO A 109 -23.36 -2.88 3.36
CA PRO A 109 -22.69 -3.42 4.51
C PRO A 109 -21.38 -4.11 4.11
N ASN A 110 -20.48 -4.27 5.06
CA ASN A 110 -19.29 -5.09 4.87
C ASN A 110 -19.67 -6.54 4.53
N HIS A 111 -18.75 -7.23 3.85
CA HIS A 111 -18.86 -8.67 3.62
C HIS A 111 -19.04 -9.44 4.95
N GLY A 112 -19.78 -10.55 4.93
CA GLY A 112 -20.10 -11.34 6.13
C GLY A 112 -18.86 -11.73 6.95
N SER A 113 -17.76 -12.05 6.27
CA SER A 113 -16.49 -12.41 6.92
C SER A 113 -15.90 -11.29 7.79
N ALA A 114 -16.09 -10.00 7.46
CA ALA A 114 -15.66 -8.89 8.32
C ALA A 114 -16.49 -8.78 9.60
N LYS A 115 -17.76 -9.20 9.57
CA LYS A 115 -18.62 -9.24 10.76
C LYS A 115 -18.29 -10.43 11.64
N GLU A 116 -18.05 -11.60 11.03
CA GLU A 116 -17.66 -12.83 11.72
C GLU A 116 -16.26 -12.73 12.35
N ARG A 117 -15.31 -12.05 11.67
CA ARG A 117 -13.91 -11.90 12.10
C ARG A 117 -13.57 -10.48 12.51
N LEU A 118 -14.52 -9.79 13.14
CA LEU A 118 -14.37 -8.39 13.54
C LEU A 118 -13.13 -8.13 14.41
N ASP A 119 -12.77 -9.10 15.24
CA ASP A 119 -11.61 -9.00 16.11
C ASP A 119 -10.28 -8.99 15.32
N VAL A 120 -10.14 -9.90 14.36
CA VAL A 120 -9.00 -9.94 13.43
C VAL A 120 -8.94 -8.67 12.58
N LEU A 121 -10.09 -8.20 12.09
CA LEU A 121 -10.19 -6.96 11.32
C LEU A 121 -9.67 -5.75 12.13
N ARG A 122 -10.08 -5.63 13.40
CA ARG A 122 -9.60 -4.55 14.29
C ARG A 122 -8.10 -4.66 14.55
N LYS A 123 -7.60 -5.87 14.83
CA LYS A 123 -6.17 -6.12 15.03
C LYS A 123 -5.33 -5.68 13.83
N ASN A 124 -5.78 -6.00 12.62
CA ASN A 124 -5.08 -5.62 11.40
C ASN A 124 -5.13 -4.12 11.16
N ILE A 125 -6.30 -3.49 11.30
CA ILE A 125 -6.45 -2.05 11.11
C ILE A 125 -5.64 -1.27 12.14
N GLN A 126 -5.64 -1.71 13.41
CA GLN A 126 -4.79 -1.11 14.45
C GLN A 126 -3.32 -1.14 14.05
N LYS A 127 -2.80 -2.27 13.57
CA LYS A 127 -1.40 -2.37 13.11
C LYS A 127 -1.08 -1.37 12.02
N GLU A 128 -1.95 -1.23 11.01
CA GLU A 128 -1.75 -0.28 9.91
C GLU A 128 -1.94 1.18 10.38
N GLN A 129 -2.82 1.41 11.34
CA GLN A 129 -3.07 2.72 11.95
C GLN A 129 -1.86 3.20 12.75
N ASP A 130 -1.26 2.33 13.57
CA ASP A 130 -0.14 2.66 14.46
C ASP A 130 1.15 3.01 13.71
N ILE A 131 1.27 2.54 12.46
CA ILE A 131 2.38 2.86 11.56
C ILE A 131 2.00 3.84 10.44
N TRP A 132 0.87 4.55 10.59
CA TRP A 132 0.42 5.62 9.69
C TRP A 132 0.17 5.19 8.24
N ARG A 133 -0.22 3.94 8.00
CA ARG A 133 -0.59 3.44 6.67
C ARG A 133 -2.07 3.59 6.36
N CYS A 134 -2.90 3.78 7.38
CA CYS A 134 -4.28 4.20 7.24
C CYS A 134 -4.66 5.25 8.27
N ILE A 135 -5.69 6.04 7.95
CA ILE A 135 -6.32 6.97 8.88
C ILE A 135 -7.62 6.32 9.36
N VAL A 136 -7.82 6.27 10.67
CA VAL A 136 -9.10 5.85 11.27
C VAL A 136 -9.78 7.08 11.85
N LEU A 137 -11.05 7.30 11.48
CA LEU A 137 -11.85 8.45 11.90
C LEU A 137 -13.23 8.00 12.36
N ASP A 138 -13.94 8.88 13.05
CA ASP A 138 -15.33 8.67 13.45
C ASP A 138 -16.26 8.61 12.22
N SER A 139 -17.39 7.92 12.29
CA SER A 139 -18.23 7.71 11.10
C SER A 139 -19.11 8.90 10.71
N ASP A 140 -19.20 9.92 11.55
CA ASP A 140 -19.86 11.20 11.23
C ASP A 140 -19.13 11.94 10.09
N PHE A 141 -17.84 11.68 9.86
CA PHE A 141 -17.11 12.24 8.71
C PHE A 141 -17.65 11.84 7.35
N LEU A 142 -18.47 10.80 7.29
CA LEU A 142 -19.20 10.45 6.07
C LEU A 142 -20.26 11.49 5.67
N GLU A 143 -20.69 12.35 6.61
CA GLU A 143 -21.55 13.50 6.34
C GLU A 143 -20.73 14.70 5.89
N GLN A 144 -19.55 14.90 6.50
CA GLN A 144 -18.62 15.98 6.13
C GLN A 144 -17.96 15.76 4.76
N TRP A 145 -17.67 14.50 4.40
CA TRP A 145 -17.04 14.11 3.15
C TRP A 145 -17.92 13.08 2.41
N PRO A 146 -19.03 13.54 1.80
CA PRO A 146 -20.00 12.65 1.15
C PRO A 146 -19.43 11.94 -0.09
N ASP A 147 -18.32 12.43 -0.64
CA ASP A 147 -17.63 11.84 -1.78
C ASP A 147 -16.85 10.56 -1.43
N ILE A 148 -16.64 10.26 -0.14
CA ILE A 148 -15.97 9.02 0.27
C ILE A 148 -16.75 7.80 -0.22
N LEU A 149 -16.04 6.92 -0.92
CA LEU A 149 -16.56 5.64 -1.38
C LEU A 149 -16.12 4.54 -0.42
N LEU A 150 -17.12 3.91 0.20
CA LEU A 150 -16.91 2.77 1.07
C LEU A 150 -16.86 1.49 0.25
N THR A 151 -15.82 0.71 0.51
CA THR A 151 -15.56 -0.59 -0.09
C THR A 151 -15.78 -1.66 0.96
N HIS A 152 -16.26 -2.85 0.59
CA HIS A 152 -16.39 -3.91 1.58
C HIS A 152 -15.01 -4.34 2.06
N LYS A 153 -14.87 -4.61 3.36
CA LYS A 153 -13.67 -5.27 3.90
C LYS A 153 -13.94 -6.76 4.05
N GLY A 154 -12.96 -7.58 3.70
CA GLY A 154 -12.98 -9.03 3.86
C GLY A 154 -11.58 -9.61 4.06
N GLY A 155 -11.52 -10.91 4.34
CA GLY A 155 -10.28 -11.68 4.40
C GLY A 155 -10.56 -13.15 4.05
N GLU A 156 -9.52 -13.87 3.58
CA GLU A 156 -9.58 -15.30 3.29
C GLU A 156 -9.72 -16.17 4.56
N ASP A 157 -10.18 -17.41 4.37
CA ASP A 157 -10.39 -18.37 5.43
C ASP A 157 -9.07 -18.95 5.96
N ALA A 158 -8.55 -18.35 7.03
CA ALA A 158 -7.58 -18.99 7.91
C ALA A 158 -7.96 -18.67 9.37
N SER A 159 -8.28 -19.71 10.13
CA SER A 159 -8.87 -19.65 11.48
C SER A 159 -8.03 -18.91 12.55
N VAL A 160 -6.83 -18.44 12.21
CA VAL A 160 -5.86 -17.81 13.12
C VAL A 160 -5.31 -16.48 12.59
N SER A 161 -5.32 -16.25 11.28
CA SER A 161 -4.70 -15.09 10.62
C SER A 161 -5.43 -14.80 9.31
N GLY A 162 -5.63 -13.54 8.97
CA GLY A 162 -6.24 -13.15 7.69
C GLY A 162 -5.76 -11.77 7.28
N ARG A 163 -5.61 -11.52 5.98
CA ARG A 163 -5.30 -10.18 5.44
C ARG A 163 -6.61 -9.40 5.25
N THR A 164 -6.63 -8.15 5.66
CA THR A 164 -7.77 -7.25 5.42
C THR A 164 -7.60 -6.57 4.07
N ILE A 165 -8.51 -6.87 3.14
CA ILE A 165 -8.49 -6.33 1.77
C ILE A 165 -9.75 -5.51 1.52
N HIS A 166 -9.64 -4.48 0.67
CA HIS A 166 -10.79 -3.81 0.10
C HIS A 166 -11.34 -4.67 -1.03
N ASP A 167 -12.58 -5.13 -0.92
CA ASP A 167 -13.30 -5.69 -2.07
C ASP A 167 -13.67 -4.52 -2.98
N LEU A 168 -12.88 -4.38 -4.05
CA LEU A 168 -12.99 -3.28 -5.01
C LEU A 168 -13.70 -3.71 -6.31
N SER A 169 -14.21 -4.94 -6.33
CA SER A 169 -14.73 -5.64 -7.52
C SER A 169 -16.18 -6.07 -7.41
N TYR A 170 -16.83 -5.89 -6.25
CA TYR A 170 -18.19 -6.36 -6.03
C TYR A 170 -19.10 -5.27 -5.44
N PRO A 171 -20.34 -5.09 -5.97
CA PRO A 171 -20.90 -5.78 -7.13
C PRO A 171 -20.26 -5.35 -8.46
N GLU A 172 -20.25 -6.26 -9.43
CA GLU A 172 -19.72 -6.02 -10.78
C GLU A 172 -20.47 -4.85 -11.46
N GLY A 173 -19.73 -3.92 -12.04
CA GLY A 173 -20.26 -2.79 -12.80
C GLY A 173 -20.56 -1.53 -11.98
N ASP A 174 -20.38 -1.57 -10.66
CA ASP A 174 -20.67 -0.44 -9.77
C ASP A 174 -19.61 -0.25 -8.67
N PHE A 175 -18.36 -0.64 -8.94
CA PHE A 175 -17.28 -0.51 -7.97
C PHE A 175 -16.00 0.12 -8.53
N ILE A 176 -15.08 0.51 -7.64
CA ILE A 176 -13.90 1.33 -7.95
C ILE A 176 -13.09 0.80 -9.14
N ASN A 177 -12.97 -0.52 -9.27
CA ASN A 177 -12.24 -1.14 -10.37
C ASN A 177 -12.91 -0.94 -11.74
N ASP A 178 -14.25 -0.81 -11.79
CA ASP A 178 -15.01 -0.55 -13.02
C ASP A 178 -14.87 0.91 -13.49
N TYR A 179 -14.71 1.82 -12.52
CA TYR A 179 -14.54 3.26 -12.78
C TYR A 179 -13.09 3.65 -13.08
N THR A 180 -12.12 2.81 -12.69
CA THR A 180 -10.69 3.09 -12.89
C THR A 180 -10.28 2.83 -14.35
N ASP A 181 -9.36 3.64 -14.87
CA ASP A 181 -8.74 3.40 -16.18
C ASP A 181 -7.47 2.55 -16.11
N PRO A 182 -7.51 1.26 -16.49
CA PRO A 182 -6.33 0.43 -16.57
C PRO A 182 -5.46 0.66 -17.82
N THR A 183 -5.83 1.52 -18.78
CA THR A 183 -5.10 1.59 -20.07
C THR A 183 -3.65 2.06 -19.95
N GLY A 184 -3.31 2.79 -18.87
CA GLY A 184 -1.95 3.21 -18.55
C GLY A 184 -1.15 2.23 -17.67
N ILE A 185 -1.76 1.14 -17.21
CA ILE A 185 -1.09 0.15 -16.37
C ILE A 185 -0.14 -0.67 -17.23
N ILE A 186 1.10 -0.75 -16.78
CA ILE A 186 2.08 -1.61 -17.42
C ILE A 186 1.96 -3.02 -16.88
N LYS A 187 1.84 -3.95 -17.83
CA LYS A 187 1.85 -5.37 -17.53
C LYS A 187 3.29 -5.81 -17.27
N PRO A 188 3.54 -6.65 -16.26
CA PRO A 188 4.84 -7.27 -16.08
C PRO A 188 5.26 -7.99 -17.36
N ASN A 189 6.56 -7.94 -17.67
CA ASN A 189 7.09 -8.62 -18.84
C ASN A 189 7.66 -9.98 -18.43
N GLU A 190 7.09 -11.06 -18.93
CA GLU A 190 7.60 -12.42 -18.68
C GLU A 190 9.00 -12.56 -19.32
N ARG A 191 10.03 -12.80 -18.50
CA ARG A 191 11.39 -13.08 -18.96
C ARG A 191 11.76 -14.49 -18.53
N ASN A 192 12.15 -15.33 -19.49
CA ASN A 192 12.59 -16.69 -19.20
C ASN A 192 14.11 -16.75 -19.02
N PRO A 193 14.63 -17.38 -17.95
CA PRO A 193 16.06 -17.60 -17.80
C PRO A 193 16.58 -18.59 -18.85
N ASN A 194 17.54 -18.15 -19.68
CA ASN A 194 18.27 -19.03 -20.60
C ASN A 194 19.52 -19.65 -19.94
N THR A 195 19.78 -19.37 -18.66
CA THR A 195 21.02 -19.74 -17.94
C THR A 195 21.35 -21.22 -18.03
N LYS A 196 20.34 -22.11 -17.97
CA LYS A 196 20.53 -23.57 -18.11
C LYS A 196 20.78 -24.03 -19.54
N ARG A 197 20.38 -23.26 -20.56
CA ARG A 197 20.72 -23.52 -21.97
C ARG A 197 22.14 -23.08 -22.28
N GLU A 198 22.61 -22.01 -21.63
CA GLU A 198 23.94 -21.44 -21.81
C GLU A 198 25.02 -22.23 -21.06
N HIS A 199 24.67 -22.79 -19.89
CA HIS A 199 25.55 -23.64 -19.08
C HIS A 199 24.86 -24.96 -18.69
N PRO A 200 24.72 -25.93 -19.62
CA PRO A 200 23.97 -27.16 -19.37
C PRO A 200 24.61 -28.08 -18.34
N GLU A 201 25.92 -27.96 -18.13
CA GLU A 201 26.71 -28.84 -17.24
C GLU A 201 26.97 -28.24 -15.86
N VAL A 202 26.51 -27.01 -15.61
CA VAL A 202 26.72 -26.31 -14.34
C VAL A 202 25.41 -26.27 -13.56
N GLU A 203 25.49 -26.52 -12.26
CA GLU A 203 24.34 -26.36 -11.37
C GLU A 203 23.89 -24.90 -11.35
N VAL A 204 22.59 -24.67 -11.48
CA VAL A 204 21.99 -23.33 -11.44
C VAL A 204 21.37 -23.15 -10.08
N GLU A 205 21.76 -22.09 -9.39
CA GLU A 205 21.18 -21.69 -8.11
C GLU A 205 20.14 -20.60 -8.32
N ILE A 206 19.07 -20.66 -7.53
CA ILE A 206 17.95 -19.70 -7.59
C ILE A 206 17.79 -19.11 -6.20
N MET A 207 17.82 -17.78 -6.12
CA MET A 207 17.45 -17.03 -4.93
C MET A 207 16.12 -16.33 -5.19
N ALA A 208 15.11 -16.66 -4.39
CA ALA A 208 13.83 -15.98 -4.41
C ALA A 208 13.71 -15.11 -3.16
N GLY A 209 13.32 -13.85 -3.35
CA GLY A 209 13.01 -12.89 -2.30
C GLY A 209 11.63 -12.30 -2.51
N ASP A 210 10.99 -11.90 -1.41
CA ASP A 210 9.68 -11.26 -1.40
C ASP A 210 9.81 -9.90 -0.73
N VAL A 211 9.32 -8.84 -1.38
CA VAL A 211 9.29 -7.48 -0.84
C VAL A 211 7.87 -7.13 -0.36
N ALA A 212 7.25 -8.06 0.38
CA ALA A 212 5.89 -8.08 0.93
C ALA A 212 5.37 -6.84 1.66
N SER A 213 6.17 -5.79 1.85
CA SER A 213 5.68 -4.53 2.42
C SER A 213 6.10 -3.29 1.63
N ALA A 214 6.87 -3.44 0.54
CA ALA A 214 7.29 -2.32 -0.28
C ALA A 214 6.10 -1.58 -0.89
N PHE A 215 5.05 -2.28 -1.31
CA PHE A 215 3.86 -1.64 -1.86
C PHE A 215 3.15 -0.71 -0.85
N ARG A 216 3.28 -0.95 0.47
CA ARG A 216 2.74 -0.04 1.49
C ARG A 216 3.47 1.30 1.54
N ASN A 217 4.63 1.42 0.90
CA ASN A 217 5.35 2.68 0.74
C ASN A 217 4.90 3.48 -0.50
N ILE A 218 4.07 2.88 -1.36
CA ILE A 218 3.51 3.53 -2.55
C ILE A 218 2.25 4.27 -2.12
N SER A 219 2.41 5.54 -1.76
CA SER A 219 1.31 6.36 -1.27
C SER A 219 0.32 6.70 -2.38
N ILE A 220 -0.98 6.66 -2.08
CA ILE A 220 -2.02 7.26 -2.93
C ILE A 220 -1.97 8.78 -2.78
N HIS A 221 -2.14 9.50 -3.89
CA HIS A 221 -2.27 10.94 -3.91
C HIS A 221 -3.49 11.39 -3.07
N SER A 222 -3.38 12.49 -2.33
CA SER A 222 -4.44 13.01 -1.44
C SER A 222 -5.80 13.13 -2.14
N ASN A 223 -5.83 13.70 -3.34
CA ASN A 223 -7.01 13.80 -4.21
C ASN A 223 -7.64 12.47 -4.64
N SER A 224 -6.98 11.32 -4.46
CA SER A 224 -7.52 10.00 -4.79
C SER A 224 -7.86 9.16 -3.55
N ALA A 225 -7.55 9.64 -2.34
CA ALA A 225 -7.77 8.90 -1.10
C ALA A 225 -9.26 8.61 -0.82
N TYR A 226 -10.16 9.45 -1.33
CA TYR A 226 -11.61 9.27 -1.17
C TYR A 226 -12.15 7.98 -1.79
N LEU A 227 -11.43 7.40 -2.76
CA LEU A 227 -11.79 6.17 -3.46
C LEU A 227 -11.52 4.91 -2.63
N PHE A 228 -10.68 5.00 -1.60
CA PHE A 228 -10.16 3.85 -0.87
C PHE A 228 -10.49 3.95 0.61
N ALA A 229 -11.78 3.97 0.92
CA ALA A 229 -12.25 3.92 2.29
C ALA A 229 -13.00 2.63 2.62
N GLY A 230 -12.90 2.19 3.87
CA GLY A 230 -13.70 1.13 4.45
C GLY A 230 -14.42 1.61 5.70
N ARG A 231 -15.35 0.80 6.21
CA ARG A 231 -16.07 1.10 7.45
C ARG A 231 -15.96 -0.09 8.41
N ILE A 232 -16.01 0.17 9.72
CA ILE A 232 -16.33 -0.85 10.72
C ILE A 232 -17.70 -0.54 11.31
N GLU A 233 -18.72 -1.28 10.87
CA GLU A 233 -20.13 -1.02 11.20
C GLU A 233 -20.42 -0.95 12.70
N LYS A 234 -19.85 -1.89 13.49
CA LYS A 234 -20.08 -1.93 14.94
C LYS A 234 -19.30 -0.88 15.74
N LYS A 235 -18.34 -0.18 15.14
CA LYS A 235 -17.46 0.79 15.84
C LYS A 235 -17.57 2.23 15.38
N ILE A 236 -18.50 2.56 14.47
CA ILE A 236 -18.73 3.96 14.05
C ILE A 236 -17.39 4.55 13.54
N ALA A 237 -16.62 3.76 12.78
CA ALA A 237 -15.30 4.17 12.30
C ALA A 237 -15.18 4.02 10.77
N ILE A 238 -14.55 5.01 10.14
CA ILE A 238 -14.12 5.01 8.73
C ILE A 238 -12.62 4.76 8.72
N ILE A 239 -12.16 4.00 7.75
CA ILE A 239 -10.74 3.74 7.51
C ILE A 239 -10.42 4.26 6.13
N ILE A 240 -9.46 5.16 6.01
CA ILE A 240 -8.98 5.70 4.74
C ILE A 240 -7.58 5.14 4.51
N GLU A 241 -7.41 4.40 3.42
CA GLU A 241 -6.12 3.83 3.05
C GLU A 241 -5.21 4.92 2.47
N LEU A 242 -3.95 4.94 2.91
CA LEU A 242 -2.95 5.91 2.42
C LEU A 242 -1.98 5.33 1.39
N SER A 243 -1.98 4.01 1.20
CA SER A 243 -1.17 3.30 0.23
C SER A 243 -2.01 2.74 -0.92
N ALA A 244 -1.39 2.43 -2.06
CA ALA A 244 -2.09 1.76 -3.15
C ALA A 244 -2.64 0.42 -2.61
N PRO A 245 -3.97 0.21 -2.57
CA PRO A 245 -4.51 -0.94 -1.86
C PRO A 245 -4.40 -2.21 -2.68
N PHE A 246 -4.30 -3.34 -1.99
CA PHE A 246 -4.63 -4.63 -2.59
C PHE A 246 -6.09 -4.68 -3.02
N GLY A 247 -6.34 -5.38 -4.13
CA GLY A 247 -7.65 -5.48 -4.77
C GLY A 247 -7.91 -4.40 -5.82
N TRP A 248 -7.10 -3.35 -5.91
CA TRP A 248 -7.27 -2.31 -6.94
C TRP A 248 -6.62 -2.72 -8.25
N THR A 249 -7.35 -2.64 -9.37
CA THR A 249 -6.90 -3.11 -10.69
C THR A 249 -5.58 -2.49 -11.14
N CYS A 250 -5.27 -1.24 -10.75
CA CYS A 250 -4.01 -0.59 -11.15
C CYS A 250 -2.84 -0.84 -10.20
N SER A 251 -3.06 -1.34 -8.99
CA SER A 251 -1.99 -1.56 -8.02
C SER A 251 -0.81 -2.36 -8.60
N PRO A 252 -1.02 -3.48 -9.31
CA PRO A 252 0.09 -4.26 -9.87
C PRO A 252 1.02 -3.46 -10.79
N GLY A 253 0.50 -2.55 -11.62
CA GLY A 253 1.35 -1.76 -12.52
C GLY A 253 2.20 -0.72 -11.80
N PHE A 254 1.74 -0.19 -10.67
CA PHE A 254 2.56 0.68 -9.81
C PHE A 254 3.59 -0.12 -9.03
N TYR A 255 3.25 -1.33 -8.61
CA TYR A 255 4.16 -2.24 -7.94
C TYR A 255 5.30 -2.64 -8.88
N GLU A 256 4.99 -2.95 -10.14
CA GLU A 256 5.98 -3.23 -11.20
C GLU A 256 6.97 -2.07 -11.41
N ILE A 257 6.56 -0.81 -11.27
CA ILE A 257 7.49 0.35 -11.37
C ILE A 257 8.51 0.32 -10.22
N VAL A 258 8.06 0.01 -9.00
CA VAL A 258 8.93 0.00 -7.83
C VAL A 258 9.79 -1.26 -7.79
N GLY A 259 9.19 -2.44 -8.02
CA GLY A 259 9.90 -3.71 -8.15
C GLY A 259 10.93 -3.65 -9.27
N GLY A 260 10.58 -3.11 -10.43
CA GLY A 260 11.52 -2.95 -11.53
C GLY A 260 12.69 -2.00 -11.23
N ALA A 261 12.50 -1.01 -10.37
CA ALA A 261 13.60 -0.17 -9.90
C ALA A 261 14.56 -0.97 -9.01
N VAL A 262 14.04 -1.77 -8.07
CA VAL A 262 14.84 -2.66 -7.22
C VAL A 262 15.62 -3.65 -8.08
N SER A 263 14.97 -4.33 -9.03
CA SER A 263 15.65 -5.22 -9.97
C SER A 263 16.71 -4.53 -10.80
N HIS A 264 16.47 -3.30 -11.28
CA HIS A 264 17.49 -2.54 -12.03
C HIS A 264 18.77 -2.33 -11.21
N VAL A 265 18.67 -2.11 -9.90
CA VAL A 265 19.85 -2.01 -9.04
C VAL A 265 20.56 -3.34 -8.95
N HIS A 266 19.85 -4.45 -8.76
CA HIS A 266 20.46 -5.78 -8.74
C HIS A 266 21.12 -6.16 -10.07
N ASP A 267 20.52 -5.83 -11.22
CA ASP A 267 21.10 -6.04 -12.55
C ASP A 267 22.42 -5.26 -12.75
N CYS A 268 22.59 -4.14 -12.05
CA CYS A 268 23.80 -3.34 -12.12
C CYS A 268 24.96 -3.85 -11.23
N HIS A 269 24.76 -4.93 -10.45
CA HIS A 269 25.81 -5.54 -9.65
C HIS A 269 26.49 -6.69 -10.43
N TYR A 270 27.68 -6.43 -10.95
CA TYR A 270 28.59 -7.43 -11.50
C TYR A 270 29.73 -7.70 -10.51
N ASN A 271 30.22 -8.94 -10.46
CA ASN A 271 31.41 -9.31 -9.70
C ASN A 271 32.40 -10.04 -10.60
N ASP A 272 33.65 -10.21 -10.11
CA ASP A 272 34.72 -10.85 -10.89
C ASP A 272 34.38 -12.30 -11.32
N ALA A 273 33.44 -12.95 -10.64
CA ALA A 273 32.97 -14.31 -10.95
C ALA A 273 31.87 -14.34 -12.03
N ASN A 274 31.06 -13.28 -12.13
CA ASN A 274 29.99 -13.09 -13.13
C ASN A 274 30.18 -11.76 -13.87
N PRO A 275 31.15 -11.67 -14.80
CA PRO A 275 31.44 -10.46 -15.55
C PRO A 275 30.38 -10.12 -16.60
N THR A 276 29.49 -11.06 -16.93
CA THR A 276 28.31 -10.88 -17.77
C THR A 276 27.07 -11.19 -16.94
N GLU A 277 26.20 -10.19 -16.80
CA GLU A 277 24.86 -10.16 -16.20
C GLU A 277 24.36 -11.44 -15.51
N LEU A 278 24.09 -11.32 -14.20
CA LEU A 278 23.19 -12.22 -13.50
C LEU A 278 21.78 -12.13 -14.10
N PHE A 279 21.09 -13.27 -14.24
CA PHE A 279 19.69 -13.20 -14.64
C PHE A 279 18.85 -12.79 -13.44
N ASN A 280 18.43 -11.52 -13.38
CA ASN A 280 17.39 -11.05 -12.46
C ASN A 280 16.03 -11.03 -13.17
N TYR A 281 15.02 -11.45 -12.45
CA TYR A 281 13.63 -11.31 -12.80
C TYR A 281 12.86 -10.80 -11.60
N HIS A 282 11.90 -9.91 -11.83
CA HIS A 282 10.88 -9.59 -10.84
C HIS A 282 9.51 -9.83 -11.43
N TRP A 283 8.58 -10.14 -10.55
CA TRP A 283 7.17 -10.12 -10.84
C TRP A 283 6.47 -9.41 -9.71
N VAL A 284 6.10 -8.15 -9.93
CA VAL A 284 5.41 -7.34 -8.91
C VAL A 284 6.26 -7.19 -7.64
N ASP A 285 6.05 -8.02 -6.62
CA ASP A 285 6.74 -8.04 -5.32
C ASP A 285 7.74 -9.20 -5.16
N ASP A 286 7.72 -10.17 -6.07
CA ASP A 286 8.67 -11.27 -6.11
C ASP A 286 9.93 -10.88 -6.87
N HIS A 287 11.10 -11.19 -6.31
CA HIS A 287 12.39 -11.05 -6.96
C HIS A 287 13.09 -12.39 -7.04
N ILE A 288 13.58 -12.73 -8.22
CA ILE A 288 14.26 -13.99 -8.52
C ILE A 288 15.62 -13.65 -9.14
N ASN A 289 16.69 -14.09 -8.49
CA ASN A 289 18.03 -14.10 -9.05
C ASN A 289 18.40 -15.53 -9.44
N VAL A 290 18.94 -15.70 -10.65
CA VAL A 290 19.39 -16.98 -11.17
C VAL A 290 20.86 -16.86 -11.58
N ALA A 291 21.70 -17.71 -11.00
CA ALA A 291 23.14 -17.70 -11.23
C ALA A 291 23.68 -19.13 -11.43
N SER A 292 24.75 -19.28 -12.19
CA SER A 292 25.51 -20.54 -12.22
C SER A 292 26.35 -20.68 -10.95
N ASN A 293 26.44 -21.91 -10.42
CA ASN A 293 27.23 -22.27 -9.24
C ASN A 293 28.74 -22.30 -9.57
N VAL A 294 29.32 -21.13 -9.83
CA VAL A 294 30.74 -20.94 -10.14
C VAL A 294 31.33 -19.91 -9.17
N GLY A 295 31.99 -20.37 -8.10
CA GLY A 295 32.53 -19.48 -7.05
C GLY A 295 31.53 -19.16 -5.93
N ARG A 296 31.75 -18.10 -5.13
CA ARG A 296 30.86 -17.66 -4.02
C ARG A 296 29.70 -16.78 -4.50
N THR A 297 29.09 -17.11 -5.63
CA THR A 297 28.32 -16.18 -6.45
C THR A 297 27.03 -15.63 -5.84
N LEU A 298 26.28 -16.40 -5.05
CA LEU A 298 25.02 -15.92 -4.44
C LEU A 298 25.17 -15.35 -3.02
N LYS A 299 26.21 -15.72 -2.26
CA LYS A 299 26.38 -15.28 -0.86
C LYS A 299 26.89 -13.84 -0.72
N ASP A 300 27.46 -13.30 -1.79
CA ASP A 300 27.98 -11.93 -1.83
C ASP A 300 26.93 -10.92 -2.38
N MET A 301 25.66 -11.35 -2.53
CA MET A 301 24.56 -10.57 -3.12
C MET A 301 23.49 -10.10 -2.10
N ASP A 302 23.68 -10.37 -0.80
CA ASP A 302 22.84 -9.88 0.31
C ASP A 302 23.18 -8.43 0.72
#